data_AF-A0A8J8K9V5-F1
#
_entry.id   AF-A0A8J8K9V5-F1
#
_cell.length_a   1.000
_cell.length_b   1.000
_cell.length_c   1.000
_cell.angle_alpha   90.00
_cell.angle_beta   90.00
_cell.angle_gamma   90.00
#
_symmetry.space_group_name_H-M   'P 1'
#
loop_
_entity.id
_entity.type
_entity.pdbx_description
1 polymer ?
#
loop_
_entity_poly.entity_id
_entity_poly.type
_entity_poly.pdbx_seq_one_letter_code
_entity_poly.pdbx_strand_id
1 'polypeptide(L)'
;MKIKIIILFLLFQFVGCQKKIQPTSKHSEKKTEQSTPEINFINYPIDDFEGITSTKYNGIYRSFDFKYTNGETMFILSPKSGNEKWYSEQENKYKGKDVDAEIEKNLNQQSFKLLSNEFDVWVFHTPKENMKKTPKMDAPYTPLIPRKIFFYKYDSSKNNWSIVNTYSIENEKEEAKANEWQESNIVLNANNWTLFSN
;
A
#
# COMPACT_ATOMS: atom_id res chain seq x y z
N MET A 1 -48.09 1.67 -58.38
CA MET A 1 -49.02 2.78 -58.67
C MET A 1 -50.15 2.75 -57.66
N LYS A 2 -50.36 3.84 -56.90
CA LYS A 2 -51.58 4.30 -56.16
C LYS A 2 -52.27 3.27 -55.21
N ILE A 3 -52.01 3.34 -53.90
CA ILE A 3 -52.82 4.01 -52.84
C ILE A 3 -54.31 3.67 -52.89
N LYS A 4 -54.85 3.16 -51.76
CA LYS A 4 -56.08 3.56 -51.02
C LYS A 4 -56.61 2.35 -50.22
N ILE A 5 -57.18 2.42 -49.01
CA ILE A 5 -57.37 3.42 -47.94
C ILE A 5 -58.16 2.67 -46.82
N ILE A 6 -57.76 2.86 -45.56
CA ILE A 6 -58.57 3.06 -44.32
C ILE A 6 -59.50 1.93 -43.78
N ILE A 7 -59.51 1.91 -42.43
CA ILE A 7 -60.60 1.65 -41.45
C ILE A 7 -60.33 0.40 -40.61
N LEU A 8 -59.72 0.47 -39.42
CA LEU A 8 -60.12 1.10 -38.15
C LEU A 8 -61.05 0.19 -37.29
N PHE A 9 -60.64 0.07 -36.03
CA PHE A 9 -61.33 -0.48 -34.84
C PHE A 9 -61.52 -1.99 -34.74
N LEU A 10 -60.77 -2.59 -33.80
CA LEU A 10 -61.40 -3.12 -32.58
C LEU A 10 -60.37 -3.26 -31.46
N LEU A 11 -60.49 -2.34 -30.51
CA LEU A 11 -60.05 -2.50 -29.13
C LEU A 11 -60.70 -3.77 -28.58
N PHE A 12 -59.90 -4.81 -28.34
CA PHE A 12 -60.22 -5.76 -27.29
C PHE A 12 -59.11 -5.72 -26.26
N GLN A 13 -59.43 -5.03 -25.17
CA GLN A 13 -58.71 -5.10 -23.93
C GLN A 13 -58.84 -6.52 -23.38
N PHE A 14 -57.75 -7.29 -23.41
CA PHE A 14 -57.56 -8.34 -22.43
C PHE A 14 -56.53 -7.88 -21.41
N VAL A 15 -57.09 -7.53 -20.26
CA VAL A 15 -56.45 -7.37 -18.97
C VAL A 15 -55.68 -8.65 -18.66
N GLY A 16 -54.43 -8.71 -19.11
CA GLY A 16 -53.45 -9.68 -18.67
C GLY A 16 -52.75 -9.13 -17.43
N CYS A 17 -53.09 -9.70 -16.28
CA CYS A 17 -52.51 -9.42 -14.97
C CYS A 17 -50.98 -9.40 -15.05
N GLN A 18 -50.37 -8.21 -15.17
CA GLN A 18 -48.94 -8.04 -14.95
C GLN A 18 -48.71 -8.29 -13.47
N LYS A 19 -48.18 -9.48 -13.12
CA LYS A 19 -47.51 -9.67 -11.84
C LYS A 19 -46.51 -8.52 -11.72
N LYS A 20 -46.79 -7.61 -10.78
CA LYS A 20 -45.80 -6.66 -10.27
C LYS A 20 -44.66 -7.50 -9.71
N ILE A 21 -43.67 -7.80 -10.54
CA ILE A 21 -42.33 -8.05 -10.04
C ILE A 21 -41.90 -6.68 -9.56
N GLN A 22 -42.15 -6.46 -8.28
CA GLN A 22 -41.54 -5.40 -7.49
C GLN A 22 -40.05 -5.45 -7.86
N PRO A 23 -39.46 -4.38 -8.42
CA PRO A 23 -38.01 -4.33 -8.52
C PRO A 23 -37.55 -4.42 -7.07
N THR A 24 -37.01 -5.58 -6.69
CA THR A 24 -36.14 -5.70 -5.53
C THR A 24 -35.25 -4.48 -5.62
N SER A 25 -35.40 -3.57 -4.64
CA SER A 25 -34.55 -2.41 -4.55
C SER A 25 -33.16 -2.95 -4.79
N LYS A 26 -32.50 -2.49 -5.86
CA LYS A 26 -31.06 -2.59 -5.90
C LYS A 26 -30.67 -1.97 -4.57
N HIS A 27 -30.31 -2.83 -3.62
CA HIS A 27 -29.50 -2.41 -2.53
C HIS A 27 -28.28 -1.92 -3.27
N SER A 28 -28.29 -0.61 -3.57
CA SER A 28 -27.06 0.12 -3.63
C SER A 28 -26.51 -0.16 -2.25
N GLU A 29 -25.73 -1.22 -2.14
CA GLU A 29 -24.56 -1.17 -1.31
C GLU A 29 -23.96 0.18 -1.71
N LYS A 30 -24.21 1.19 -0.89
CA LYS A 30 -23.21 2.22 -0.73
C LYS A 30 -21.96 1.38 -0.55
N LYS A 31 -21.09 1.36 -1.55
CA LYS A 31 -19.67 1.25 -1.26
C LYS A 31 -19.49 2.35 -0.24
N THR A 32 -19.54 1.97 1.03
CA THR A 32 -18.92 2.74 2.07
C THR A 32 -17.50 2.82 1.53
N GLU A 33 -17.14 3.95 0.92
CA GLU A 33 -15.74 4.33 0.83
C GLU A 33 -15.27 4.15 2.25
N GLN A 34 -14.59 3.04 2.48
CA GLN A 34 -14.04 2.70 3.76
C GLN A 34 -12.98 3.78 3.93
N SER A 35 -13.37 4.87 4.58
CA SER A 35 -12.52 6.04 4.79
C SER A 35 -11.31 5.48 5.48
N THR A 36 -10.21 5.37 4.75
CA THR A 36 -9.00 4.80 5.27
C THR A 36 -8.63 5.72 6.42
N PRO A 37 -8.50 5.20 7.67
CA PRO A 37 -8.16 6.06 8.80
C PRO A 37 -6.95 6.90 8.39
N GLU A 38 -7.01 8.20 8.68
CA GLU A 38 -5.92 9.12 8.38
C GLU A 38 -4.77 8.79 9.34
N ILE A 39 -3.96 7.80 8.98
CA ILE A 39 -2.86 7.34 9.81
C ILE A 39 -1.70 8.31 9.62
N ASN A 40 -1.27 8.90 10.73
CA ASN A 40 -0.13 9.80 10.76
C ASN A 40 1.19 9.01 10.78
N PHE A 41 1.57 8.43 9.63
CA PHE A 41 2.84 7.70 9.48
C PHE A 41 4.07 8.61 9.63
N ILE A 42 3.95 9.93 9.47
CA ILE A 42 5.11 10.83 9.56
C ILE A 42 5.62 11.01 11.00
N ASN A 43 4.76 10.80 11.99
CA ASN A 43 5.09 10.85 13.42
C ASN A 43 5.10 9.45 14.06
N TYR A 44 5.17 8.40 13.24
CA TYR A 44 5.18 7.04 13.75
C TYR A 44 6.46 6.77 14.55
N PRO A 45 6.38 6.07 15.69
CA PRO A 45 7.58 5.61 16.38
C PRO A 45 8.32 4.64 15.45
N ILE A 46 9.59 4.95 15.21
CA ILE A 46 10.50 4.10 14.46
C ILE A 46 11.03 3.04 15.42
N ASP A 47 10.74 1.78 15.15
CA ASP A 47 11.57 0.68 15.66
C ASP A 47 12.81 0.56 14.73
N ASP A 48 13.76 -0.33 14.98
CA ASP A 48 15.05 -0.29 14.27
C ASP A 48 14.94 -0.49 12.75
N PHE A 49 15.59 0.40 11.99
CA PHE A 49 15.86 0.20 10.56
C PHE A 49 16.99 -0.80 10.36
N GLU A 50 16.79 -1.70 9.39
CA GLU A 50 17.77 -2.66 8.93
C GLU A 50 17.93 -2.58 7.39
N GLY A 51 19.13 -2.83 6.90
CA GLY A 51 19.40 -2.91 5.46
C GLY A 51 18.71 -4.11 4.78
N ILE A 52 18.11 -3.90 3.59
CA ILE A 52 17.45 -4.97 2.83
C ILE A 52 18.40 -5.62 1.82
N THR A 53 19.19 -6.58 2.30
CA THR A 53 20.19 -7.30 1.47
C THR A 53 19.57 -8.15 0.35
N SER A 54 18.33 -8.61 0.50
CA SER A 54 17.64 -9.45 -0.48
C SER A 54 17.32 -8.73 -1.80
N THR A 55 17.29 -7.40 -1.79
CA THR A 55 17.00 -6.60 -2.99
C THR A 55 18.15 -6.58 -4.00
N LYS A 56 19.34 -7.09 -3.63
CA LYS A 56 20.62 -6.93 -4.35
C LYS A 56 21.13 -5.48 -4.42
N TYR A 57 20.46 -4.53 -3.77
CA TYR A 57 20.87 -3.13 -3.69
C TYR A 57 21.22 -2.77 -2.25
N ASN A 58 22.41 -2.22 -2.05
CA ASN A 58 22.73 -1.55 -0.79
C ASN A 58 22.01 -0.21 -0.72
N GLY A 59 21.82 0.31 0.50
CA GLY A 59 21.23 1.64 0.72
C GLY A 59 19.70 1.68 0.77
N ILE A 60 19.01 0.54 0.70
CA ILE A 60 17.57 0.45 1.00
C ILE A 60 17.40 -0.09 2.42
N TYR A 61 16.57 0.58 3.22
CA TYR A 61 16.34 0.21 4.61
C TYR A 61 14.87 -0.04 4.88
N ARG A 62 14.57 -0.98 5.78
CA ARG A 62 13.21 -1.23 6.26
C ARG A 62 13.12 -1.17 7.76
N SER A 63 11.95 -0.80 8.28
CA SER A 63 11.60 -0.91 9.69
C SER A 63 10.19 -1.49 9.78
N PHE A 64 9.92 -2.30 10.80
CA PHE A 64 8.61 -2.87 11.07
C PHE A 64 8.05 -2.29 12.37
N ASP A 65 6.77 -1.96 12.40
CA ASP A 65 6.05 -1.66 13.64
C ASP A 65 5.71 -2.96 14.37
N PHE A 66 6.62 -3.42 15.24
CA PHE A 66 6.40 -4.65 16.01
C PHE A 66 5.35 -4.49 17.11
N LYS A 67 4.91 -3.25 17.40
CA LYS A 67 3.82 -2.95 18.34
C LYS A 67 2.45 -3.06 17.68
N TYR A 68 2.39 -3.16 16.35
CA TYR A 68 1.15 -3.20 15.57
C TYR A 68 0.21 -2.06 15.98
N THR A 69 0.75 -0.84 16.11
CA THR A 69 0.05 0.33 16.67
C THR A 69 -1.25 0.57 15.90
N ASN A 70 -1.17 0.65 14.57
CA ASN A 70 -2.32 0.80 13.67
C ASN A 70 -2.55 -0.42 12.75
N GLY A 71 -1.80 -1.50 12.94
CA GLY A 71 -1.86 -2.70 12.09
C GLY A 71 -0.47 -3.20 11.76
N GLU A 72 -0.36 -4.15 10.84
CA GLU A 72 0.95 -4.55 10.31
C GLU A 72 1.47 -3.45 9.39
N THR A 73 2.63 -2.89 9.73
CA THR A 73 3.18 -1.72 9.04
C THR A 73 4.67 -1.92 8.82
N MET A 74 5.10 -1.83 7.55
CA MET A 74 6.50 -1.87 7.14
C MET A 74 6.84 -0.56 6.44
N PHE A 75 7.86 0.12 6.94
CA PHE A 75 8.42 1.34 6.38
C PHE A 75 9.62 0.99 5.50
N ILE A 76 9.75 1.68 4.37
CA ILE A 76 10.88 1.53 3.44
C ILE A 76 11.48 2.91 3.18
N LEU A 77 12.79 3.00 3.30
CA LEU A 77 13.58 4.17 2.92
C LEU A 77 14.42 3.85 1.69
N SER A 78 14.34 4.71 0.68
CA SER A 78 15.20 4.65 -0.51
C SER A 78 15.80 6.02 -0.78
N PRO A 79 17.14 6.16 -0.84
CA PRO A 79 17.80 7.42 -1.11
C PRO A 79 17.35 8.08 -2.41
N LYS A 80 16.97 9.35 -2.35
CA LYS A 80 16.58 10.13 -3.54
C LYS A 80 17.72 10.33 -4.53
N SER A 81 18.96 10.28 -4.05
CA SER A 81 20.18 10.37 -4.87
C SER A 81 20.53 9.08 -5.61
N GLY A 82 19.75 8.01 -5.40
CA GLY A 82 20.03 6.66 -5.89
C GLY A 82 20.78 5.83 -4.84
N ASN A 83 20.36 4.57 -4.68
CA ASN A 83 20.77 3.72 -3.56
C ASN A 83 22.29 3.44 -3.54
N GLU A 84 22.87 3.03 -4.69
CA GLU A 84 24.31 2.71 -4.78
C GLU A 84 25.18 3.94 -4.55
N LYS A 85 24.85 5.07 -5.21
CA LYS A 85 25.56 6.33 -5.05
C LYS A 85 25.56 6.78 -3.59
N TRP A 86 24.39 6.78 -2.97
CA TRP A 86 24.23 7.17 -1.58
C TRP A 86 25.05 6.27 -0.64
N TYR A 87 24.97 4.95 -0.85
CA TYR A 87 25.70 3.99 -0.02
C TYR A 87 27.22 4.16 -0.16
N SER A 88 27.74 4.34 -1.38
CA SER A 88 29.18 4.61 -1.59
C SER A 88 29.64 5.92 -0.95
N GLU A 89 28.78 6.94 -0.86
CA GLU A 89 29.09 8.16 -0.10
C GLU A 89 29.21 7.86 1.41
N GLN A 90 28.36 6.97 1.95
CA GLN A 90 28.46 6.54 3.35
C GLN A 90 29.69 5.68 3.62
N GLU A 91 30.08 4.78 2.71
CA GLU A 91 31.31 3.98 2.82
C GLU A 91 32.54 4.88 2.97
N ASN A 92 32.59 5.96 2.19
CA ASN A 92 33.66 6.95 2.29
C ASN A 92 33.62 7.74 3.61
N LYS A 93 32.42 8.12 4.06
CA LYS A 93 32.20 8.86 5.31
C LYS A 93 32.59 8.05 6.55
N TYR A 94 32.29 6.76 6.57
CA TYR A 94 32.53 5.85 7.69
C TYR A 94 33.75 4.94 7.48
N LYS A 95 34.71 5.36 6.65
CA LYS A 95 35.90 4.59 6.32
C LYS A 95 36.61 4.02 7.56
N GLY A 96 36.85 2.71 7.56
CA GLY A 96 37.50 1.99 8.66
C GLY A 96 36.57 1.62 9.82
N LYS A 97 35.26 1.77 9.65
CA LYS A 97 34.22 1.34 10.59
C LYS A 97 33.28 0.33 9.92
N ASP A 98 32.41 -0.26 10.73
CA ASP A 98 31.25 -0.99 10.24
C ASP A 98 30.24 0.03 9.67
N VAL A 99 30.16 0.09 8.34
CA VAL A 99 29.37 1.08 7.60
C VAL A 99 27.88 0.87 7.86
N ASP A 100 27.42 -0.37 7.83
CA ASP A 100 26.00 -0.71 8.02
C ASP A 100 25.54 -0.34 9.43
N ALA A 101 26.31 -0.74 10.45
CA ALA A 101 25.98 -0.43 11.85
C ALA A 101 25.95 1.09 12.12
N GLU A 102 26.86 1.86 11.52
CA GLU A 102 26.87 3.32 11.66
C GLU A 102 25.67 3.95 10.92
N ILE A 103 25.30 3.45 9.74
CA ILE A 103 24.11 3.93 9.03
C ILE A 103 22.85 3.66 9.85
N GLU A 104 22.60 2.40 10.23
CA GLU A 104 21.40 2.00 10.98
C GLU A 104 21.26 2.81 12.27
N LYS A 105 22.35 2.97 13.02
CA LYS A 105 22.40 3.83 14.20
C LYS A 105 21.99 5.28 13.90
N ASN A 106 22.47 5.86 12.79
CA ASN A 106 22.12 7.24 12.42
C ASN A 106 20.68 7.37 11.92
N LEU A 107 20.15 6.35 11.24
CA LEU A 107 18.75 6.33 10.80
C LEU A 107 17.79 6.26 12.00
N ASN A 108 18.10 5.40 12.97
CA ASN A 108 17.24 5.15 14.15
C ASN A 108 17.22 6.32 15.14
N GLN A 109 18.07 7.34 14.96
CA GLN A 109 18.06 8.57 15.74
C GLN A 109 17.22 9.69 15.13
N GLN A 110 16.68 9.49 13.92
CA GLN A 110 15.96 10.50 13.16
C GLN A 110 14.47 10.21 13.08
N SER A 111 13.65 11.25 12.97
CA SER A 111 12.23 11.09 12.65
C SER A 111 12.02 10.86 11.15
N PHE A 112 10.91 10.25 10.76
CA PHE A 112 10.53 10.12 9.33
C PHE A 112 10.51 11.46 8.61
N LYS A 113 10.11 12.54 9.29
CA LYS A 113 10.13 13.89 8.72
C LYS A 113 11.54 14.32 8.33
N LEU A 114 12.53 14.08 9.19
CA LEU A 114 13.93 14.40 8.88
C LEU A 114 14.47 13.50 7.77
N LEU A 115 14.22 12.19 7.88
CA LEU A 115 14.63 11.20 6.89
C LEU A 115 14.03 11.52 5.51
N SER A 116 12.80 12.02 5.45
CA SER A 116 12.13 12.37 4.20
C SER A 116 12.80 13.48 3.39
N ASN A 117 13.79 14.19 3.94
CA ASN A 117 14.58 15.15 3.19
C ASN A 117 15.52 14.43 2.20
N GLU A 118 16.14 13.34 2.64
CA GLU A 118 17.16 12.59 1.90
C GLU A 118 16.61 11.32 1.23
N PHE A 119 15.55 10.74 1.81
CA PHE A 119 14.95 9.48 1.37
C PHE A 119 13.53 9.70 0.84
N ASP A 120 13.17 8.96 -0.20
CA ASP A 120 11.77 8.63 -0.44
C ASP A 120 11.30 7.65 0.64
N VAL A 121 10.15 7.94 1.24
CA VAL A 121 9.56 7.13 2.31
C VAL A 121 8.31 6.44 1.78
N TRP A 122 8.29 5.12 1.90
CA TRP A 122 7.17 4.28 1.49
C TRP A 122 6.68 3.43 2.65
N VAL A 123 5.40 3.05 2.63
CA VAL A 123 4.79 2.24 3.68
C VAL A 123 3.91 1.17 3.09
N PHE A 124 4.16 -0.09 3.44
CA PHE A 124 3.18 -1.16 3.30
C PHE A 124 2.39 -1.27 4.59
N HIS A 125 1.07 -1.32 4.48
CA HIS A 125 0.20 -1.29 5.64
C HIS A 125 -1.03 -2.18 5.47
N THR A 126 -1.27 -3.05 6.45
CA THR A 126 -2.51 -3.78 6.65
C THR A 126 -3.22 -3.19 7.87
N PRO A 127 -4.44 -2.62 7.73
CA PRO A 127 -5.18 -2.02 8.85
C PRO A 127 -5.44 -3.00 9.99
N LYS A 128 -5.42 -2.50 11.23
CA LYS A 128 -5.61 -3.31 12.44
C LYS A 128 -6.95 -4.05 12.49
N GLU A 129 -8.01 -3.51 11.89
CA GLU A 129 -9.31 -4.18 11.77
C GLU A 129 -9.24 -5.49 10.97
N ASN A 130 -8.22 -5.64 10.11
CA ASN A 130 -7.94 -6.84 9.35
C ASN A 130 -6.90 -7.74 10.04
N MET A 131 -6.77 -7.63 11.37
CA MET A 131 -5.82 -8.42 12.17
C MET A 131 -6.55 -9.15 13.31
N LYS A 132 -6.15 -10.40 13.57
CA LYS A 132 -6.58 -11.18 14.72
C LYS A 132 -5.54 -11.08 15.83
N LYS A 133 -5.96 -10.83 17.07
CA LYS A 133 -5.07 -10.84 18.23
C LYS A 133 -4.62 -12.27 18.55
N THR A 134 -3.32 -12.47 18.70
CA THR A 134 -2.67 -13.77 18.87
C THR A 134 -1.56 -13.72 19.93
N PRO A 135 -1.90 -13.39 21.19
CA PRO A 135 -0.91 -13.03 22.22
C PRO A 135 -0.05 -14.20 22.72
N LYS A 136 -0.31 -15.42 22.25
CA LYS A 136 0.44 -16.64 22.60
C LYS A 136 1.40 -17.08 21.50
N MET A 137 1.49 -16.32 20.40
CA MET A 137 2.43 -16.55 19.31
C MET A 137 3.53 -15.49 19.35
N ASP A 138 4.61 -15.71 18.62
CA ASP A 138 5.74 -14.77 18.54
C ASP A 138 5.28 -13.39 18.05
N ALA A 139 4.34 -13.35 17.10
CA ALA A 139 3.64 -12.13 16.70
C ALA A 139 2.32 -11.97 17.50
N PRO A 140 2.11 -10.84 18.21
CA PRO A 140 0.91 -10.61 19.01
C PRO A 140 -0.36 -10.38 18.17
N TYR A 141 -0.21 -10.23 16.86
CA TYR A 141 -1.29 -10.15 15.88
C TYR A 141 -0.95 -10.97 14.64
N THR A 142 -1.97 -11.52 13.98
CA THR A 142 -1.85 -12.21 12.69
C THR A 142 -2.87 -11.63 11.72
N PRO A 143 -2.52 -11.37 10.46
CA PRO A 143 -3.46 -10.87 9.47
C PRO A 143 -4.65 -11.82 9.23
N LEU A 144 -5.84 -11.24 9.04
CA LEU A 144 -7.04 -11.94 8.64
C LEU A 144 -7.04 -12.17 7.12
N ILE A 145 -7.85 -13.13 6.69
CA ILE A 145 -8.17 -13.37 5.29
C ILE A 145 -9.71 -13.38 5.18
N PRO A 146 -10.32 -12.65 4.22
CA PRO A 146 -9.66 -11.80 3.21
C PRO A 146 -9.17 -10.47 3.80
N ARG A 147 -8.18 -9.83 3.15
CA ARG A 147 -7.67 -8.50 3.52
C ARG A 147 -7.05 -7.73 2.36
N LYS A 148 -6.68 -6.47 2.62
CA LYS A 148 -5.88 -5.64 1.71
C LYS A 148 -4.60 -5.13 2.36
N ILE A 149 -3.54 -5.10 1.57
CA ILE A 149 -2.29 -4.40 1.85
C ILE A 149 -2.29 -3.11 1.02
N PHE A 150 -2.10 -1.98 1.69
CA PHE A 150 -1.99 -0.67 1.07
C PHE A 150 -0.52 -0.30 0.93
N PHE A 151 -0.13 0.28 -0.21
CA PHE A 151 1.20 0.82 -0.44
C PHE A 151 1.13 2.33 -0.57
N TYR A 152 1.73 3.03 0.37
CA TYR A 152 1.74 4.49 0.47
C TYR A 152 3.08 5.09 0.05
N LYS A 153 3.04 6.29 -0.52
CA LYS A 153 4.19 7.18 -0.71
C LYS A 153 4.01 8.45 0.11
N TYR A 154 5.07 8.92 0.75
CA TYR A 154 5.10 10.23 1.37
C TYR A 154 5.48 11.33 0.36
N ASP A 155 4.63 12.36 0.23
CA ASP A 155 4.95 13.61 -0.46
C ASP A 155 5.42 14.64 0.58
N SER A 156 6.74 14.78 0.69
CA SER A 156 7.39 15.73 1.61
C SER A 156 7.04 17.19 1.32
N SER A 157 6.72 17.55 0.07
CA SER A 157 6.37 18.92 -0.31
C SER A 157 4.98 19.32 0.18
N LYS A 158 4.06 18.36 0.24
CA LYS A 158 2.68 18.57 0.70
C LYS A 158 2.43 18.08 2.12
N ASN A 159 3.44 17.46 2.75
CA ASN A 159 3.32 16.78 4.05
C ASN A 159 2.10 15.83 4.06
N ASN A 160 1.99 14.99 3.03
CA ASN A 160 0.82 14.13 2.82
C ASN A 160 1.23 12.73 2.37
N TRP A 161 0.40 11.74 2.67
CA TRP A 161 0.53 10.37 2.19
C TRP A 161 -0.48 10.11 1.07
N SER A 162 -0.03 9.42 0.03
CA SER A 162 -0.90 8.95 -1.05
C SER A 162 -0.80 7.44 -1.17
N ILE A 163 -1.94 6.78 -1.36
CA ILE A 163 -1.97 5.37 -1.75
C ILE A 163 -1.56 5.31 -3.22
N VAL A 164 -0.44 4.66 -3.51
CA VAL A 164 0.08 4.48 -4.88
C VAL A 164 -0.28 3.11 -5.44
N ASN A 165 -0.51 2.11 -4.59
CA ASN A 165 -0.95 0.78 -5.01
C ASN A 165 -1.66 0.03 -3.87
N THR A 166 -2.39 -1.03 -4.20
CA THR A 166 -3.03 -1.91 -3.22
C THR A 166 -2.98 -3.36 -3.71
N TYR A 167 -2.84 -4.30 -2.79
CA TYR A 167 -2.93 -5.74 -3.06
C TYR A 167 -4.04 -6.37 -2.21
N SER A 168 -4.87 -7.23 -2.81
CA SER A 168 -5.93 -7.96 -2.09
C SER A 168 -5.52 -9.41 -1.92
N ILE A 169 -5.73 -9.96 -0.72
CA ILE A 169 -5.48 -11.35 -0.36
C ILE A 169 -6.82 -11.95 0.03
N GLU A 170 -7.35 -12.79 -0.85
CA GLU A 170 -8.66 -13.42 -0.72
C GLU A 170 -8.55 -14.81 -0.07
N ASN A 171 -7.38 -15.44 -0.13
CA ASN A 171 -7.12 -16.77 0.45
C ASN A 171 -5.61 -16.99 0.76
N GLU A 172 -5.31 -18.03 1.53
CA GLU A 172 -3.95 -18.35 1.99
C GLU A 172 -2.93 -18.56 0.84
N LYS A 173 -3.39 -18.99 -0.34
CA LYS A 173 -2.49 -19.23 -1.49
C LYS A 173 -1.94 -17.95 -2.10
N GLU A 174 -2.49 -16.79 -1.73
CA GLU A 174 -2.08 -15.49 -2.23
C GLU A 174 -1.05 -14.80 -1.34
N GLU A 175 -0.76 -15.34 -0.15
CA GLU A 175 0.25 -14.80 0.77
C GLU A 175 1.64 -14.72 0.12
N ALA A 176 2.07 -15.79 -0.55
CA ALA A 176 3.35 -15.81 -1.25
C ALA A 176 3.41 -14.74 -2.36
N LYS A 177 2.31 -14.57 -3.10
CA LYS A 177 2.21 -13.56 -4.16
C LYS A 177 2.17 -12.14 -3.61
N ALA A 178 1.59 -11.94 -2.43
CA ALA A 178 1.60 -10.66 -1.75
C ALA A 178 3.03 -10.27 -1.33
N ASN A 179 3.82 -11.22 -0.83
CA ASN A 179 5.23 -10.99 -0.52
C ASN A 179 6.05 -10.67 -1.79
N GLU A 180 5.86 -11.42 -2.87
CA GLU A 180 6.47 -11.14 -4.18
C GLU A 180 6.08 -9.75 -4.70
N TRP A 181 4.83 -9.34 -4.51
CA TRP A 181 4.34 -8.01 -4.88
C TRP A 181 4.99 -6.92 -4.03
N GLN A 182 5.14 -7.11 -2.72
CA GLN A 182 5.83 -6.14 -1.86
C GLN A 182 7.29 -5.99 -2.29
N GLU A 183 8.02 -7.09 -2.48
CA GLU A 183 9.41 -7.08 -2.93
C GLU A 183 9.55 -6.41 -4.30
N SER A 184 8.66 -6.71 -5.24
CA SER A 184 8.63 -6.07 -6.55
C SER A 184 8.43 -4.55 -6.44
N ASN A 185 7.55 -4.07 -5.56
CA ASN A 185 7.35 -2.64 -5.35
C ASN A 185 8.58 -1.98 -4.71
N ILE A 186 9.28 -2.65 -3.78
CA ILE A 186 10.55 -2.15 -3.22
C ILE A 186 11.57 -1.99 -4.35
N VAL A 187 11.77 -3.03 -5.17
CA VAL A 187 12.76 -3.04 -6.26
C VAL A 187 12.42 -2.04 -7.38
N LEU A 188 11.15 -1.94 -7.79
CA LEU A 188 10.73 -0.99 -8.83
C LEU A 188 10.96 0.45 -8.40
N ASN A 189 10.62 0.80 -7.16
CA ASN A 189 10.77 2.16 -6.66
C ASN A 189 12.23 2.49 -6.30
N ALA A 190 13.06 1.47 -6.06
CA ALA A 190 14.51 1.60 -5.99
C ALA A 190 15.17 1.91 -7.36
N ASN A 191 14.60 1.42 -8.47
CA ASN A 191 15.19 1.51 -9.82
C ASN A 191 14.76 2.73 -10.65
N ASN A 192 13.68 3.43 -10.28
CA ASN A 192 13.13 4.52 -11.10
C ASN A 192 14.00 5.78 -11.23
N TRP A 193 15.23 5.78 -10.70
CA TRP A 193 16.14 6.93 -10.75
C TRP A 193 17.37 6.73 -11.67
N THR A 194 17.66 5.53 -12.15
CA THR A 194 18.74 5.30 -13.14
C THR A 194 18.33 5.58 -14.59
N LEU A 195 17.03 5.67 -14.89
CA LEU A 195 16.53 5.86 -16.26
C LEU A 195 16.30 7.32 -16.66
N PHE A 196 16.43 8.29 -15.75
CA PHE A 196 16.21 9.72 -16.03
C PHE A 196 17.43 10.60 -15.81
N SER A 197 18.61 10.01 -15.59
CA SER A 197 19.87 10.72 -15.37
C SER A 197 20.91 10.46 -16.45
N ASN A 198 20.50 10.53 -17.73
CA ASN A 198 21.39 10.69 -18.89
C ASN A 198 20.98 11.91 -19.70
#